data_AF-A0A9Q0W3K3-F1
#
_entry.id   AF-A0A9Q0W3K3-F1
#
_cell.length_a   1.000
_cell.length_b   1.000
_cell.length_c   1.000
_cell.angle_alpha   90.00
_cell.angle_beta   90.00
_cell.angle_gamma   90.00
#
_symmetry.space_group_name_H-M   'P 1'
#
loop_
_entity.id
_entity.type
_entity.pdbx_description
1 polymer ?
#
loop_
_entity_poly.entity_id
_entity_poly.type
_entity_poly.pdbx_seq_one_letter_code
_entity_poly.pdbx_strand_id
1 'polypeptide(L)'
;MDAYYTIKDIHYVADSDWLVPAEDTEFARDASFGYKSSNLLGEEKTRGRIPASSVSSISINLLRKGGPDAAELRGKSFLCRTAASFVSTRIGIIPKAPILPKDLGINKERKGGLIVVGSYVPKTTKLVEELKLQCGHFLKKLEVSVDKLAMKSLEEREEEINRVAEMANLSLGACKDTLIMTSRELITGKSL
;
A
#
# COMPACT_ATOMS: atom_id res chain seq x y z
N MET A 1 0.11 -1.01 -8.52
CA MET A 1 -0.55 -1.54 -7.31
C MET A 1 -0.33 -3.02 -7.38
N ASP A 2 0.36 -3.59 -6.40
CA ASP A 2 0.89 -4.94 -6.52
C ASP A 2 -0.28 -5.91 -6.29
N ALA A 3 -0.62 -6.68 -7.31
CA ALA A 3 -1.75 -7.60 -7.27
C ALA A 3 -1.25 -9.01 -6.99
N TYR A 4 -1.97 -9.75 -6.15
CA TYR A 4 -1.58 -11.10 -5.76
C TYR A 4 -2.45 -12.14 -6.47
N TYR A 5 -1.80 -13.18 -6.98
CA TYR A 5 -2.46 -14.27 -7.71
C TYR A 5 -2.06 -15.61 -7.14
N THR A 6 -2.97 -16.58 -7.18
CA THR A 6 -2.65 -17.98 -6.87
C THR A 6 -3.01 -18.84 -8.06
N ILE A 7 -2.00 -19.50 -8.64
CA ILE A 7 -2.14 -20.34 -9.83
C ILE A 7 -1.51 -21.69 -9.51
N LYS A 8 -2.29 -22.78 -9.60
CA LYS A 8 -1.84 -24.15 -9.25
C LYS A 8 -1.12 -24.19 -7.90
N ASP A 9 -1.74 -23.58 -6.88
CA ASP A 9 -1.25 -23.48 -5.49
C ASP A 9 0.02 -22.64 -5.28
N ILE A 10 0.61 -22.08 -6.34
CA ILE A 10 1.74 -21.17 -6.26
C ILE A 10 1.21 -19.74 -6.16
N HIS A 11 1.70 -19.00 -5.16
CA HIS A 11 1.40 -17.60 -4.96
C HIS A 11 2.37 -16.72 -5.75
N TYR A 12 1.83 -15.74 -6.46
CA TYR A 12 2.55 -14.81 -7.30
C TYR A 12 2.23 -13.38 -6.92
N VAL A 13 3.22 -12.51 -7.05
CA VAL A 13 3.07 -11.06 -7.01
C VAL A 13 3.19 -10.54 -8.44
N ALA A 14 2.19 -9.79 -8.89
CA ALA A 14 2.28 -9.08 -10.15
C ALA A 14 3.16 -7.85 -9.97
N ASP A 15 4.26 -7.84 -10.72
CA ASP A 15 5.13 -6.70 -10.89
C ASP A 15 5.13 -6.31 -12.37
N SER A 16 4.54 -5.15 -12.65
CA SER A 16 4.38 -4.63 -14.01
C SER A 16 3.67 -5.66 -14.91
N ASP A 17 4.37 -6.21 -15.91
CA ASP A 17 3.83 -7.19 -16.85
C ASP A 17 4.14 -8.66 -16.48
N TRP A 18 4.82 -8.90 -15.35
CA TRP A 18 5.30 -10.22 -14.96
C TRP A 18 4.65 -10.74 -13.68
N LEU A 19 4.48 -12.06 -13.60
CA LEU A 19 4.12 -12.76 -12.36
C LEU A 19 5.39 -13.34 -11.75
N VAL A 20 5.80 -12.78 -10.62
CA VAL A 20 6.98 -13.24 -9.87
C VAL A 20 6.50 -14.18 -8.76
N PRO A 21 7.04 -15.41 -8.64
CA PRO A 21 6.76 -16.27 -7.51
C PRO A 21 7.04 -15.52 -6.20
N ALA A 22 6.14 -15.65 -5.24
CA ALA A 22 6.21 -14.88 -4.00
C ALA A 22 7.57 -15.05 -3.27
N GLU A 23 8.17 -16.25 -3.32
CA GLU A 23 9.50 -16.56 -2.76
C GLU A 23 10.67 -15.78 -3.38
N ASP A 24 10.53 -15.37 -4.63
CA ASP A 24 11.56 -14.62 -5.37
C ASP A 24 11.43 -13.10 -5.15
N THR A 25 10.40 -12.66 -4.44
CA THR A 25 10.17 -11.24 -4.15
C THR A 25 10.94 -10.75 -2.92
N GLU A 26 11.07 -9.43 -2.78
CA GLU A 26 11.64 -8.82 -1.58
C GLU A 26 10.86 -9.17 -0.30
N PHE A 27 9.56 -9.46 -0.41
CA PHE A 27 8.71 -9.83 0.73
C PHE A 27 9.09 -11.17 1.36
N ALA A 28 9.66 -12.10 0.59
CA ALA A 28 10.12 -13.38 1.10
C ALA A 28 11.35 -13.25 2.02
N ARG A 29 12.12 -12.17 1.85
CA ARG A 29 13.34 -11.87 2.62
C ARG A 29 13.08 -10.96 3.83
N ASP A 30 11.81 -10.75 4.19
CA ASP A 30 11.45 -9.95 5.36
C ASP A 30 12.03 -10.55 6.65
N ALA A 31 12.61 -9.69 7.50
CA ALA A 31 13.32 -10.11 8.71
C ALA A 31 12.40 -10.71 9.78
N SER A 32 11.11 -10.38 9.77
CA SER A 32 10.13 -10.83 10.77
C SER A 32 9.19 -11.90 10.22
N PHE A 33 8.78 -11.78 8.96
CA PHE A 33 7.72 -12.56 8.32
C PHE A 33 8.15 -13.29 7.05
N GLY A 34 9.46 -13.38 6.78
CA GLY A 34 9.99 -14.09 5.62
C GLY A 34 9.48 -15.53 5.48
N TYR A 35 9.53 -16.03 4.25
CA TYR A 35 9.07 -17.35 3.86
C TYR A 35 9.90 -17.85 2.67
N LYS A 36 9.99 -19.18 2.49
CA LYS A 36 10.85 -19.77 1.46
C LYS A 36 10.09 -20.40 0.30
N SER A 37 8.80 -20.64 0.47
CA SER A 37 7.96 -21.35 -0.50
C SER A 37 6.81 -20.48 -0.95
N SER A 38 6.64 -20.39 -2.27
CA SER A 38 5.46 -19.82 -2.92
C SER A 38 4.29 -20.79 -2.95
N ASN A 39 4.54 -22.10 -2.76
CA ASN A 39 3.47 -23.10 -2.72
C ASN A 39 2.75 -23.04 -1.37
N LEU A 40 1.44 -22.79 -1.42
CA LEU A 40 0.57 -22.63 -0.24
C LEU A 40 0.29 -23.94 0.50
N LEU A 41 0.50 -25.10 -0.13
CA LEU A 41 0.41 -26.41 0.52
C LEU A 41 1.66 -26.75 1.34
N GLY A 42 2.66 -25.86 1.36
CA GLY A 42 3.94 -26.08 2.01
C GLY A 42 3.85 -26.35 3.51
N GLU A 43 4.68 -27.29 3.98
CA GLU A 43 4.73 -27.72 5.39
C GLU A 43 5.50 -26.75 6.30
N GLU A 44 6.09 -25.69 5.73
CA GLU A 44 6.99 -24.76 6.43
C GLU A 44 6.37 -24.20 7.72
N LYS A 45 5.12 -23.74 7.65
CA LYS A 45 4.42 -23.15 8.81
C LYS A 45 3.89 -24.20 9.78
N THR A 46 3.69 -25.43 9.33
CA THR A 46 3.22 -26.54 10.18
C THR A 46 4.37 -27.34 10.78
N ARG A 47 5.62 -27.08 10.33
CA ARG A 47 6.83 -27.82 10.72
C ARG A 47 6.66 -29.33 10.53
N GLY A 48 6.01 -29.74 9.43
CA GLY A 48 5.75 -31.15 9.10
C GLY A 48 4.60 -31.80 9.87
N ARG A 49 3.88 -31.07 10.76
CA ARG A 49 2.72 -31.62 11.49
C ARG A 49 1.54 -31.95 10.58
N ILE A 50 1.43 -31.28 9.44
CA ILE A 50 0.40 -31.51 8.43
C ILE A 50 1.15 -31.71 7.12
N PRO A 51 1.17 -32.94 6.56
CA PRO A 51 1.87 -33.20 5.33
C PRO A 51 1.14 -32.54 4.16
N ALA A 52 1.88 -32.04 3.17
CA ALA A 52 1.31 -31.35 2.00
C ALA A 52 0.29 -32.23 1.25
N SER A 53 0.53 -33.55 1.23
CA SER A 53 -0.37 -34.55 0.63
C SER A 53 -1.73 -34.68 1.33
N SER A 54 -1.84 -34.25 2.59
CA SER A 54 -3.10 -34.22 3.34
C SER A 54 -3.89 -32.93 3.16
N VAL A 55 -3.32 -31.92 2.48
CA VAL A 55 -3.96 -30.64 2.22
C VAL A 55 -4.68 -30.72 0.88
N SER A 56 -6.00 -30.53 0.90
CA SER A 56 -6.78 -30.48 -0.33
C SER A 56 -6.66 -29.12 -0.99
N SER A 57 -6.29 -29.08 -2.27
CA SER A 57 -6.32 -27.88 -3.09
C SER A 57 -7.70 -27.68 -3.71
N ILE A 58 -8.18 -26.44 -3.68
CA ILE A 58 -9.40 -26.01 -4.34
C ILE A 58 -9.02 -25.01 -5.44
N SER A 59 -9.18 -25.42 -6.70
CA SER A 59 -8.85 -24.54 -7.83
C SER A 59 -9.83 -23.38 -7.97
N ILE A 60 -9.35 -22.25 -8.47
CA ILE A 60 -10.20 -21.09 -8.81
C ILE A 60 -11.30 -21.45 -9.83
N ASN A 61 -11.04 -22.41 -10.73
CA ASN A 61 -12.03 -22.88 -11.70
C ASN A 61 -13.17 -23.64 -11.01
N LEU A 62 -12.88 -24.42 -9.97
CA LEU A 62 -13.91 -25.11 -9.18
C LEU A 62 -14.80 -24.09 -8.47
N LEU A 63 -14.20 -23.08 -7.83
CA LEU A 63 -14.94 -22.00 -7.16
C LEU A 63 -15.78 -21.16 -8.13
N ARG A 64 -15.25 -20.84 -9.32
CA ARG A 64 -15.98 -20.04 -10.32
C ARG A 64 -17.17 -20.80 -10.93
N LYS A 65 -17.06 -22.11 -11.14
CA LYS A 65 -18.12 -22.93 -11.72
C LYS A 65 -19.16 -23.40 -10.69
N GLY A 66 -18.71 -23.71 -9.48
CA GLY A 66 -19.54 -24.31 -8.43
C GLY A 66 -19.84 -23.40 -7.24
N GLY A 67 -19.32 -22.18 -7.22
CA GLY A 67 -19.51 -21.23 -6.12
C GLY A 67 -18.79 -21.63 -4.82
N PRO A 68 -19.02 -20.88 -3.72
CA PRO A 68 -18.55 -21.24 -2.38
C PRO A 68 -19.05 -22.62 -1.93
N ASP A 69 -20.25 -23.00 -2.34
CA ASP A 69 -20.89 -24.28 -1.97
C ASP A 69 -20.15 -25.49 -2.53
N ALA A 70 -19.50 -25.37 -3.70
CA ALA A 70 -18.65 -26.41 -4.24
C ALA A 70 -17.36 -26.62 -3.43
N ALA A 71 -16.90 -25.62 -2.67
CA ALA A 71 -15.82 -25.82 -1.70
C ALA A 71 -16.34 -26.40 -0.38
N GLU A 72 -17.59 -26.09 -0.02
CA GLU A 72 -18.23 -26.53 1.23
C GLU A 72 -18.89 -27.91 1.16
N LEU A 73 -18.66 -28.63 0.05
CA LEU A 73 -19.13 -29.98 -0.22
C LEU A 73 -19.19 -30.83 1.06
N ARG A 74 -20.43 -31.10 1.53
CA ARG A 74 -20.84 -31.97 2.66
C ARG A 74 -21.10 -31.30 4.02
N GLY A 75 -21.49 -30.02 4.07
CA GLY A 75 -21.99 -29.42 5.32
C GLY A 75 -20.93 -29.28 6.42
N LYS A 76 -19.66 -29.20 6.01
CA LYS A 76 -18.54 -29.02 6.93
C LYS A 76 -18.29 -27.53 7.12
N SER A 77 -18.08 -27.13 8.37
CA SER A 77 -17.62 -25.77 8.70
C SER A 77 -16.10 -25.70 8.57
N PHE A 78 -15.60 -24.71 7.83
CA PHE A 78 -14.17 -24.49 7.64
C PHE A 78 -13.70 -23.26 8.41
N LEU A 79 -12.53 -23.35 9.03
CA LEU A 79 -11.81 -22.19 9.53
C LEU A 79 -10.96 -21.62 8.38
N CYS A 80 -11.36 -20.47 7.84
CA CYS A 80 -10.71 -19.85 6.69
C CYS A 80 -9.55 -18.95 7.15
N ARG A 81 -8.31 -19.30 6.78
CA ARG A 81 -7.16 -18.39 6.88
C ARG A 81 -6.94 -17.75 5.51
N THR A 82 -7.27 -16.48 5.37
CA THR A 82 -7.37 -15.83 4.06
C THR A 82 -6.76 -14.43 4.06
N ALA A 83 -6.47 -13.91 2.87
CA ALA A 83 -6.08 -12.52 2.68
C ALA A 83 -7.30 -11.59 2.71
N ALA A 84 -7.06 -10.28 2.86
CA ALA A 84 -8.11 -9.27 3.02
C ALA A 84 -9.17 -9.27 1.90
N SER A 85 -8.78 -9.61 0.67
CA SER A 85 -9.69 -9.67 -0.50
C SER A 85 -10.75 -10.78 -0.42
N PHE A 86 -10.53 -11.82 0.39
CA PHE A 86 -11.50 -12.90 0.54
C PHE A 86 -12.76 -12.41 1.25
N VAL A 87 -12.61 -11.56 2.26
CA VAL A 87 -13.74 -11.06 3.05
C VAL A 87 -14.72 -10.33 2.15
N SER A 88 -14.26 -9.34 1.38
CA SER A 88 -15.11 -8.58 0.45
C SER A 88 -15.78 -9.47 -0.59
N THR A 89 -15.04 -10.44 -1.15
CA THR A 89 -15.58 -11.38 -2.14
C THR A 89 -16.67 -12.28 -1.53
N ARG A 90 -16.47 -12.78 -0.30
CA ARG A 90 -17.38 -13.69 0.39
C ARG A 90 -18.72 -13.04 0.73
N ILE A 91 -18.72 -11.76 1.11
CA ILE A 91 -19.95 -11.00 1.40
C ILE A 91 -20.48 -10.23 0.19
N GLY A 92 -19.93 -10.46 -1.01
CA GLY A 92 -20.41 -9.88 -2.26
C GLY A 92 -20.19 -8.36 -2.37
N ILE A 93 -19.20 -7.79 -1.67
CA ILE A 93 -18.82 -6.39 -1.86
C ILE A 93 -18.26 -6.22 -3.28
N ILE A 94 -18.97 -5.44 -4.08
CA ILE A 94 -18.54 -5.07 -5.42
C ILE A 94 -17.47 -3.97 -5.29
N PRO A 95 -16.33 -4.07 -6.02
CA PRO A 95 -15.33 -3.02 -6.04
C PRO A 95 -15.95 -1.66 -6.37
N LYS A 96 -15.78 -0.69 -5.48
CA LYS A 96 -16.23 0.68 -5.72
C LYS A 96 -15.20 1.39 -6.59
N ALA A 97 -15.66 2.06 -7.63
CA ALA A 97 -14.80 2.93 -8.44
C ALA A 97 -14.15 4.01 -7.57
N PRO A 98 -13.00 4.58 -7.99
CA PRO A 98 -12.38 5.69 -7.28
C PRO A 98 -13.40 6.80 -7.02
N ILE A 99 -13.38 7.34 -5.79
CA ILE A 99 -14.25 8.43 -5.37
C ILE A 99 -13.87 9.67 -6.18
N LEU A 100 -14.82 10.21 -6.94
CA LEU A 100 -14.63 11.45 -7.69
C LEU A 100 -14.93 12.66 -6.78
N PRO A 101 -14.38 13.85 -7.08
CA PRO A 101 -14.66 15.06 -6.29
C PRO A 101 -16.15 15.37 -6.11
N LYS A 102 -16.97 15.03 -7.11
CA LYS A 102 -18.43 15.15 -7.08
C LYS A 102 -19.10 14.24 -6.03
N ASP A 103 -18.50 13.08 -5.75
CA ASP A 103 -19.03 12.09 -4.81
C ASP A 103 -18.77 12.50 -3.36
N LEU A 104 -17.83 13.43 -3.13
CA LEU A 104 -17.51 14.02 -1.83
C LEU A 104 -18.37 15.25 -1.50
N GLY A 105 -19.28 15.66 -2.39
CA GLY A 105 -20.10 16.86 -2.19
C GLY A 105 -19.28 18.15 -2.16
N ILE A 106 -18.09 18.16 -2.77
CA ILE A 106 -17.22 19.35 -2.87
C ILE A 106 -17.84 20.32 -3.89
N ASN A 107 -18.83 21.08 -3.41
CA ASN A 107 -19.48 22.19 -4.11
C ASN A 107 -19.15 23.48 -3.37
N LYS A 108 -17.98 24.07 -3.65
CA LYS A 108 -17.63 25.47 -3.34
C LYS A 108 -16.26 25.81 -3.94
N GLU A 109 -16.04 27.10 -4.14
CA GLU A 109 -14.82 27.75 -4.66
C GLU A 109 -13.56 26.91 -4.39
N ARG A 110 -12.88 26.50 -5.47
CA ARG A 110 -11.64 25.71 -5.41
C ARG A 110 -10.55 26.53 -4.71
N LYS A 111 -10.50 26.48 -3.38
CA LYS A 111 -9.24 26.70 -2.66
C LYS A 111 -8.31 25.54 -3.03
N GLY A 112 -7.02 25.80 -3.21
CA GLY A 112 -6.07 24.81 -3.72
C GLY A 112 -6.10 23.50 -2.92
N GLY A 113 -5.75 22.38 -3.53
CA GLY A 113 -5.60 21.09 -2.85
C GLY A 113 -4.30 21.01 -2.06
N LEU A 114 -4.31 20.35 -0.90
CA LEU A 114 -3.11 20.09 -0.10
C LEU A 114 -2.71 18.61 -0.18
N ILE A 115 -1.48 18.35 -0.57
CA ILE A 115 -0.87 17.01 -0.61
C ILE A 115 0.27 17.01 0.40
N VAL A 116 0.28 16.06 1.34
CA VAL A 116 1.34 15.93 2.35
C VAL A 116 2.02 14.57 2.20
N VAL A 117 3.34 14.57 2.05
CA VAL A 117 4.13 13.35 1.86
C VAL A 117 5.25 13.29 2.90
N GLY A 118 5.09 12.42 3.90
CA GLY A 118 6.11 12.19 4.94
C GLY A 118 6.94 10.92 4.75
N SER A 119 6.48 9.96 3.96
CA SER A 119 7.16 8.66 3.84
C SER A 119 8.40 8.71 2.94
N TYR A 120 9.50 8.15 3.40
CA TYR A 120 10.76 8.00 2.65
C TYR A 120 10.94 6.54 2.21
N VAL A 121 10.15 6.09 1.24
CA VAL A 121 10.24 4.73 0.67
C VAL A 121 10.27 4.80 -0.86
N PRO A 122 10.96 3.87 -1.55
CA PRO A 122 11.14 3.93 -3.02
C PRO A 122 9.84 4.13 -3.79
N LYS A 123 8.76 3.49 -3.36
CA LYS A 123 7.42 3.61 -3.99
C LYS A 123 6.86 5.03 -3.90
N THR A 124 6.89 5.63 -2.72
CA THR A 124 6.41 7.02 -2.54
C THR A 124 7.35 8.02 -3.22
N THR A 125 8.65 7.74 -3.23
CA THR A 125 9.66 8.52 -3.94
C THR A 125 9.32 8.63 -5.43
N LYS A 126 9.04 7.49 -6.08
CA LYS A 126 8.59 7.41 -7.49
C LYS A 126 7.27 8.15 -7.73
N LEU A 127 6.28 7.96 -6.86
CA LEU A 127 4.98 8.65 -6.99
C LEU A 127 5.11 10.17 -6.94
N VAL A 128 5.94 10.69 -6.04
CA VAL A 128 6.18 12.13 -5.93
C VAL A 128 6.99 12.67 -7.11
N GLU A 129 7.93 11.90 -7.67
CA GLU A 129 8.65 12.28 -8.89
C GLU A 129 7.71 12.39 -10.08
N GLU A 130 6.84 11.40 -10.26
CA GLU A 130 5.83 11.44 -11.33
C GLU A 130 4.87 12.62 -11.15
N LEU A 131 4.39 12.86 -9.92
CA LEU A 131 3.54 14.01 -9.60
C LEU A 131 4.26 15.34 -9.91
N LYS A 132 5.56 15.44 -9.62
CA LYS A 132 6.37 16.63 -9.91
C LYS A 132 6.53 16.85 -11.41
N LEU A 133 6.56 15.78 -12.20
CA LEU A 133 6.77 15.80 -13.64
C LEU A 133 5.48 16.13 -14.39
N GLN A 134 4.36 15.49 -14.02
CA GLN A 134 3.06 15.72 -14.66
C GLN A 134 2.38 17.02 -14.21
N CYS A 135 2.45 17.34 -12.91
CA CYS A 135 1.67 18.44 -12.32
C CYS A 135 2.54 19.62 -11.86
N GLY A 136 3.84 19.60 -12.15
CA GLY A 136 4.82 20.56 -11.63
C GLY A 136 4.52 22.03 -11.91
N HIS A 137 3.82 22.34 -13.00
CA HIS A 137 3.48 23.71 -13.40
C HIS A 137 2.38 24.34 -12.52
N PHE A 138 1.43 23.52 -12.06
CA PHE A 138 0.28 23.99 -11.27
C PHE A 138 0.48 23.80 -9.76
N LEU A 139 1.45 22.98 -9.37
CA LEU A 139 1.70 22.58 -7.99
C LEU A 139 2.79 23.44 -7.34
N LYS A 140 2.45 24.13 -6.23
CA LYS A 140 3.46 24.72 -5.33
C LYS A 140 4.13 23.60 -4.54
N LYS A 141 5.45 23.53 -4.60
CA LYS A 141 6.25 22.55 -3.86
C LYS A 141 6.81 23.24 -2.62
N LEU A 142 6.59 22.63 -1.46
CA LEU A 142 7.13 23.05 -0.17
C LEU A 142 7.90 21.87 0.41
N GLU A 143 9.20 22.06 0.57
CA GLU A 143 10.06 21.09 1.24
C GLU A 143 10.24 21.49 2.70
N VAL A 144 10.13 20.50 3.58
CA VAL A 144 10.30 20.63 5.02
C VAL A 144 11.57 19.89 5.41
N SER A 145 12.53 20.61 5.98
CA SER A 145 13.80 20.02 6.39
C SER A 145 13.59 19.08 7.58
N VAL A 146 13.90 17.79 7.41
CA VAL A 146 13.82 16.82 8.51
C VAL A 146 14.88 17.11 9.58
N ASP A 147 16.04 17.66 9.19
CA ASP A 147 17.11 18.05 10.12
C ASP A 147 16.61 19.09 11.12
N LYS A 148 16.00 20.17 10.61
CA LYS A 148 15.41 21.23 11.44
C LYS A 148 14.24 20.73 12.30
N LEU A 149 13.50 19.73 11.83
CA LEU A 149 12.37 19.18 12.58
C LEU A 149 12.79 18.19 13.69
N ALA A 150 13.86 17.42 13.48
CA ALA A 150 14.17 16.25 14.30
C ALA A 150 15.47 16.37 15.11
N MET A 151 16.45 17.15 14.64
CA MET A 151 17.81 17.17 15.21
C MET A 151 18.18 18.50 15.88
N LYS A 152 17.34 19.53 15.72
CA LYS A 152 17.61 20.90 16.15
C LYS A 152 16.80 21.32 17.38
N SER A 153 17.00 22.56 17.83
CA SER A 153 16.30 23.09 19.01
C SER A 153 14.78 23.17 18.78
N LEU A 154 14.00 23.23 19.86
CA LEU A 154 12.54 23.39 19.78
C LEU A 154 12.15 24.68 19.03
N GLU A 155 12.94 25.75 19.17
CA GLU A 155 12.74 27.03 18.50
C GLU A 155 12.90 26.89 16.98
N GLU A 156 13.99 26.27 16.50
CA GLU A 156 14.22 26.05 15.05
C GLU A 156 13.16 25.13 14.42
N ARG A 157 12.64 24.17 15.19
CA ARG A 157 11.53 23.32 14.77
C ARG A 157 10.25 24.14 14.59
N GLU A 158 9.91 25.01 15.53
CA GLU A 158 8.72 25.87 15.44
C GLU A 158 8.83 26.87 14.29
N GLU A 159 10.01 27.47 14.08
CA GLU A 159 10.27 28.36 12.95
C GLU A 159 10.04 27.67 11.60
N GLU A 160 10.55 26.44 11.43
CA GLU A 160 10.38 25.69 10.19
C GLU A 160 8.91 25.29 9.96
N ILE A 161 8.19 24.90 11.02
CA ILE A 161 6.75 24.60 10.94
C ILE A 161 5.97 25.86 10.54
N ASN A 162 6.22 26.99 11.19
CA ASN A 162 5.54 28.25 10.92
C ASN A 162 5.80 28.73 9.49
N ARG A 163 7.06 28.69 9.04
CA ARG A 163 7.44 29.02 7.66
C ARG A 163 6.65 28.20 6.63
N VAL A 164 6.58 26.88 6.81
CA VAL A 164 5.87 26.00 5.88
C VAL A 164 4.37 26.23 5.94
N ALA A 165 3.81 26.41 7.13
CA ALA A 165 2.39 26.68 7.33
C ALA A 165 1.95 27.99 6.67
N GLU A 166 2.73 29.07 6.84
CA GLU A 166 2.47 30.35 6.19
C GLU A 166 2.52 30.24 4.66
N MET A 167 3.56 29.61 4.12
CA MET A 167 3.70 29.42 2.67
C MET A 167 2.56 28.55 2.09
N ALA A 168 2.11 27.53 2.84
CA ALA A 168 0.98 26.70 2.45
C ALA A 168 -0.32 27.51 2.46
N ASN A 169 -0.59 28.27 3.52
CA ASN A 169 -1.77 29.13 3.62
C ASN A 169 -1.83 30.17 2.49
N LEU A 170 -0.72 30.83 2.18
CA LEU A 170 -0.63 31.78 1.06
C LEU A 170 -0.96 31.11 -0.28
N SER A 171 -0.44 29.91 -0.50
CA SER A 171 -0.62 29.18 -1.76
C SER A 171 -2.04 28.66 -1.92
N LEU A 172 -2.62 28.10 -0.85
CA LEU A 172 -4.00 27.62 -0.82
C LEU A 172 -5.00 28.77 -0.97
N GLY A 173 -4.71 29.93 -0.36
CA GLY A 173 -5.47 31.17 -0.50
C GLY A 173 -5.47 31.73 -1.92
N ALA A 174 -4.37 31.53 -2.66
CA ALA A 174 -4.26 31.85 -4.09
C ALA A 174 -4.86 30.77 -5.02
N CYS A 175 -5.65 29.83 -4.48
CA CYS A 175 -6.25 28.71 -5.21
C CYS A 175 -5.24 27.79 -5.91
N LYS A 176 -4.01 27.70 -5.38
CA LYS A 176 -2.93 26.89 -5.94
C LYS A 176 -2.74 25.60 -5.16
N ASP A 177 -2.75 24.47 -5.87
CA ASP A 177 -2.46 23.17 -5.27
C ASP A 177 -1.05 23.18 -4.66
N THR A 178 -0.92 22.65 -3.45
CA THR A 178 0.30 22.71 -2.66
C THR A 178 0.71 21.31 -2.21
N LEU A 179 1.96 20.95 -2.49
CA LEU A 179 2.60 19.71 -2.07
C LEU A 179 3.64 20.00 -1.01
N ILE A 180 3.40 19.52 0.20
CA ILE A 180 4.35 19.50 1.31
C ILE A 180 5.05 18.15 1.32
N MET A 181 6.38 18.15 1.31
CA MET A 181 7.18 16.94 1.44
C MET A 181 8.33 17.12 2.41
N THR A 182 8.71 16.06 3.10
CA THR A 182 9.95 16.03 3.87
C THR A 182 11.17 16.01 2.97
N SER A 183 12.29 16.57 3.45
CA SER A 183 13.58 16.53 2.76
C SER A 183 14.00 15.09 2.50
N ARG A 184 14.61 14.87 1.34
CA ARG A 184 15.03 13.53 0.90
C ARG A 184 16.43 13.13 1.34
N GLU A 185 17.05 13.89 2.23
CA GLU A 185 18.26 13.45 2.92
C GLU A 185 17.89 12.42 4.00
N LEU A 186 18.50 11.23 3.91
CA LEU A 186 18.31 10.18 4.89
C LEU A 186 18.99 10.59 6.20
N ILE A 187 18.20 10.99 7.19
CA ILE A 187 18.69 11.23 8.54
C ILE A 187 18.57 9.91 9.31
N THR A 188 19.70 9.24 9.51
CA THR A 188 19.77 8.05 10.35
C THR A 188 19.83 8.47 11.81
N GLY A 189 18.95 7.91 12.65
CA GLY A 189 19.13 8.01 14.09
C GLY A 189 20.44 7.34 14.47
N LYS A 190 21.28 7.99 15.29
CA LYS A 190 22.32 7.24 16.01
C LYS A 190 21.60 6.17 16.80
N SER A 191 21.94 4.91 16.54
CA SER A 191 21.40 3.78 17.30
C SER A 191 21.60 4.07 18.77
N LEU A 192 20.50 4.07 19.53
CA LEU A 192 20.53 4.02 21.00
C LEU A 192 21.23 2.73 21.44
#